data_AF-M5XI72-F1
#
_entry.id   AF-M5XI72-F1
#
_cell.length_a   1.000
_cell.length_b   1.000
_cell.length_c   1.000
_cell.angle_alpha   90.00
_cell.angle_beta   90.00
_cell.angle_gamma   90.00
#
_symmetry.space_group_name_H-M   'P 1'
#
loop_
_entity.id
_entity.type
_entity.pdbx_description
1 polymer ?
#
loop_
_entity_poly.entity_id
_entity_poly.type
_entity_poly.pdbx_seq_one_letter_code
_entity_poly.pdbx_strand_id
1 'polypeptide(L)'
;MSECVQGFNVEVSWSYHNGGCWPTLLWLLTAACIKTGRPQTAKRAIEQVEQRLSKDGWPEYYDSMVGRHIGKQARKYQTWSISGYLVAKLMIENPANLSLISLEEDKRIAKPRLTRSTSF
;
A
#
# COMPACT_ATOMS: atom_id res chain seq x y z
N MET A 1 11.49 -15.30 18.97
CA MET A 1 11.03 -15.84 17.66
C MET A 1 11.27 -14.88 16.50
N SER A 2 11.17 -13.56 16.66
CA SER A 2 11.45 -12.57 15.59
C SER A 2 12.92 -12.54 15.13
N GLU A 3 13.86 -12.68 16.05
CA GLU A 3 15.31 -12.58 15.78
C GLU A 3 15.83 -13.65 14.80
N CYS A 4 15.22 -14.84 14.79
CA CYS A 4 15.63 -15.94 13.91
C CYS A 4 15.24 -15.69 12.44
N VAL A 5 14.18 -14.90 12.19
CA VAL A 5 13.67 -14.62 10.84
C VAL A 5 14.45 -13.47 10.17
N GLN A 6 14.90 -12.49 10.95
CA GLN A 6 15.56 -11.29 10.42
C GLN A 6 17.10 -11.37 10.39
N GLY A 7 17.70 -12.47 10.86
CA GLY A 7 19.14 -12.71 10.75
C GLY A 7 20.01 -11.58 11.33
N PHE A 8 19.75 -11.19 12.60
CA PHE A 8 20.42 -10.08 13.29
C PHE A 8 20.30 -8.69 12.62
N ASN A 9 19.43 -8.52 11.61
CA ASN A 9 19.11 -7.20 11.09
C ASN A 9 18.47 -6.33 12.19
N VAL A 10 18.90 -5.07 12.29
CA VAL A 10 18.53 -4.12 13.37
C VAL A 10 17.13 -3.52 13.16
N GLU A 11 16.33 -4.09 12.26
CA GLU A 11 14.97 -3.64 11.94
C GLU A 11 14.01 -3.90 13.10
N VAL A 12 13.89 -2.88 13.96
CA VAL A 12 12.95 -2.85 15.10
C VAL A 12 11.50 -3.07 14.65
N SER A 13 10.68 -3.63 15.54
CA SER A 13 9.27 -3.89 15.25
C SER A 13 8.51 -2.63 14.83
N TRP A 14 7.62 -2.78 13.84
CA TRP A 14 6.80 -1.71 13.28
C TRP A 14 7.63 -0.61 12.63
N SER A 15 8.70 -1.01 11.95
CA SER A 15 9.57 -0.08 11.24
C SER A 15 10.00 -0.65 9.91
N TYR A 16 10.19 0.24 8.93
CA TYR A 16 10.75 -0.07 7.63
C TYR A 16 10.09 -1.32 6.99
N HIS A 17 10.84 -2.38 6.71
CA HIS A 17 10.29 -3.62 6.17
C HIS A 17 9.56 -4.48 7.22
N ASN A 18 9.87 -4.33 8.51
CA ASN A 18 9.24 -5.03 9.63
C ASN A 18 7.94 -4.35 10.09
N GLY A 19 6.97 -4.23 9.20
CA GLY A 19 5.65 -3.66 9.51
C GLY A 19 5.58 -2.14 9.52
N GLY A 20 6.54 -1.45 8.87
CA GLY A 20 6.43 -0.03 8.60
C GLY A 20 5.28 0.27 7.63
N CYS A 21 4.76 1.50 7.69
CA CYS A 21 3.72 1.98 6.79
C CYS A 21 4.35 2.77 5.62
N TRP A 22 4.03 2.38 4.39
CA TRP A 22 4.68 2.90 3.19
C TRP A 22 3.69 3.71 2.33
N PRO A 23 3.82 5.04 2.24
CA PRO A 23 2.91 5.89 1.45
C PRO A 23 2.82 5.49 -0.02
N THR A 24 3.92 4.98 -0.59
CA THR A 24 3.96 4.49 -1.97
C THR A 24 2.93 3.37 -2.23
N LEU A 25 2.50 2.59 -1.23
CA LEU A 25 1.52 1.51 -1.45
C LEU A 25 0.09 2.03 -1.68
N LEU A 26 -0.16 3.33 -1.49
CA LEU A 26 -1.48 3.94 -1.65
C LEU A 26 -2.05 3.76 -3.06
N TRP A 27 -1.23 3.84 -4.12
CA TRP A 27 -1.72 3.67 -5.49
C TRP A 27 -2.12 2.22 -5.78
N LEU A 28 -1.38 1.23 -5.26
CA LEU A 28 -1.75 -0.19 -5.39
C LEU A 28 -3.06 -0.49 -4.66
N LEU A 29 -3.22 0.03 -3.44
CA LEU A 29 -4.48 -0.06 -2.69
C LEU A 29 -5.62 0.57 -3.50
N THR A 30 -5.39 1.73 -4.08
CA THR A 30 -6.39 2.45 -4.88
C THR A 30 -6.79 1.65 -6.12
N ALA A 31 -5.82 1.13 -6.86
CA ALA A 31 -6.05 0.28 -8.02
C ALA A 31 -6.90 -0.96 -7.67
N ALA A 32 -6.53 -1.67 -6.60
CA ALA A 32 -7.25 -2.84 -6.13
C ALA A 32 -8.68 -2.48 -5.67
N CYS A 33 -8.86 -1.35 -4.99
CA CYS A 33 -10.18 -0.87 -4.59
C CYS A 33 -11.07 -0.57 -5.80
N ILE A 34 -10.55 0.10 -6.83
CA ILE A 34 -11.32 0.38 -8.05
C ILE A 34 -11.67 -0.93 -8.76
N LYS A 35 -10.69 -1.82 -8.95
CA LYS A 35 -10.90 -3.12 -9.61
C LYS A 35 -11.94 -3.99 -8.92
N THR A 36 -12.00 -3.94 -7.59
CA THR A 36 -12.94 -4.73 -6.79
C THR A 36 -14.26 -4.00 -6.50
N GLY A 37 -14.50 -2.83 -7.11
CA GLY A 37 -15.75 -2.07 -6.92
C GLY A 37 -15.90 -1.42 -5.54
N ARG A 38 -14.79 -1.13 -4.85
CA ARG A 38 -14.73 -0.51 -3.50
C ARG A 38 -14.02 0.85 -3.48
N PRO A 39 -14.35 1.81 -4.36
CA PRO A 39 -13.63 3.09 -4.46
C PRO A 39 -13.68 3.95 -3.19
N GLN A 40 -14.70 3.78 -2.34
CA GLN A 40 -14.82 4.54 -1.09
C GLN A 40 -13.69 4.24 -0.09
N THR A 41 -13.21 3.00 -0.06
CA THR A 41 -12.06 2.61 0.78
C THR A 41 -10.80 3.36 0.36
N ALA A 42 -10.57 3.48 -0.96
CA ALA A 42 -9.44 4.23 -1.49
C ALA A 42 -9.55 5.73 -1.20
N LYS A 43 -10.74 6.33 -1.37
CA LYS A 43 -10.98 7.74 -1.04
C LYS A 43 -10.66 8.04 0.43
N ARG A 44 -11.15 7.21 1.35
CA ARG A 44 -10.85 7.34 2.79
C ARG A 44 -9.35 7.23 3.08
N ALA A 45 -8.64 6.29 2.44
CA ALA A 45 -7.19 6.16 2.60
C ALA A 45 -6.43 7.40 2.10
N ILE A 46 -6.85 7.95 0.94
CA ILE A 46 -6.28 9.18 0.38
C ILE A 46 -6.50 10.36 1.34
N GLU A 47 -7.73 10.54 1.85
CA GLU A 47 -8.05 11.60 2.82
C GLU A 47 -7.17 11.53 4.08
N GLN A 48 -6.92 10.32 4.60
CA GLN A 48 -6.04 10.13 5.76
C GLN A 48 -4.58 10.51 5.47
N VAL A 49 -4.08 10.16 4.28
CA VAL A 49 -2.72 10.50 3.86
C VAL A 49 -2.58 12.01 3.62
N GLU A 50 -3.57 12.65 3.00
CA GLU A 50 -3.59 14.10 2.72
C GLU A 50 -3.50 14.97 3.98
N GLN A 51 -3.97 14.47 5.12
CA GLN A 51 -3.91 15.21 6.39
C GLN A 51 -2.48 15.54 6.84
N ARG A 52 -1.48 14.74 6.42
CA ARG A 52 -0.12 14.81 6.97
C ARG A 52 1.03 14.64 5.97
N LEU A 53 0.85 13.92 4.85
CA LEU A 53 1.99 13.51 4.00
C LEU A 53 2.83 14.69 3.51
N SER A 54 2.17 15.77 3.08
CA SER A 54 2.85 17.01 2.66
C SER A 54 3.50 17.76 3.82
N LYS A 55 2.81 17.84 4.98
CA LYS A 55 3.31 18.49 6.21
C LYS A 55 4.55 17.80 6.77
N ASP A 56 4.61 16.47 6.65
CA ASP A 56 5.72 15.64 7.11
C ASP A 56 6.92 15.67 6.13
N GLY A 57 6.78 16.36 4.99
CA GLY A 57 7.83 16.47 3.97
C GLY A 57 8.00 15.19 3.15
N TRP A 58 6.89 14.50 2.83
CA TRP A 58 6.86 13.34 1.94
C TRP A 58 7.87 12.22 2.33
N PRO A 59 7.74 11.67 3.55
CA PRO A 59 8.67 10.64 4.02
C PRO A 59 8.58 9.34 3.21
N GLU A 60 9.69 8.60 3.20
CA GLU A 60 9.79 7.28 2.59
C GLU A 60 8.87 6.24 3.24
N TYR A 61 8.80 6.24 4.58
CA TYR A 61 7.95 5.35 5.36
C TYR A 61 7.63 5.96 6.74
N TYR A 62 6.66 5.36 7.43
CA TYR A 62 6.24 5.68 8.79
C TYR A 62 6.43 4.47 9.71
N ASP A 63 6.82 4.73 10.96
CA ASP A 63 6.95 3.75 12.02
C ASP A 63 5.69 3.72 12.91
N SER A 64 5.64 2.68 13.76
CA SER A 64 4.55 2.28 14.67
C SER A 64 3.46 1.44 14.01
N MET A 65 2.78 0.65 14.85
CA MET A 65 1.67 -0.23 14.47
C MET A 65 0.57 0.46 13.64
N VAL A 66 0.40 1.78 13.82
CA VAL A 66 -0.59 2.60 13.09
C VAL A 66 0.04 3.68 12.21
N GLY A 67 1.36 3.66 11.99
CA GLY A 67 2.06 4.64 11.14
C GLY A 67 2.06 6.08 11.70
N ARG A 68 2.01 6.27 13.02
CA ARG A 68 1.94 7.60 13.65
C ARG A 68 3.25 8.40 13.53
N HIS A 69 4.41 7.75 13.58
CA HIS A 69 5.70 8.44 13.62
C HIS A 69 6.37 8.39 12.25
N ILE A 70 7.04 9.47 11.84
CA ILE A 70 7.91 9.42 10.64
C ILE A 70 8.99 8.36 10.88
N GLY A 71 9.27 7.54 9.86
CA GLY A 71 10.21 6.43 9.98
C GLY A 71 11.56 6.88 10.50
N LYS A 72 12.17 6.11 11.41
CA LYS A 72 13.42 6.43 12.11
C LYS A 72 14.54 6.87 11.16
N GLN A 73 14.61 6.28 9.97
CA GLN A 73 15.59 6.59 8.92
C GLN A 73 14.92 7.00 7.61
N ALA A 74 13.66 7.44 7.66
CA ALA A 74 12.92 7.82 6.47
C ALA A 74 13.53 9.06 5.81
N ARG A 75 13.82 8.97 4.51
CA ARG A 75 14.20 10.13 3.70
C ARG A 75 12.98 11.00 3.43
N LYS A 76 13.16 12.32 3.45
CA LYS A 76 12.15 13.29 3.02
C LYS A 76 12.14 13.43 1.50
N TYR A 77 11.01 13.90 0.96
CA TYR A 77 10.83 14.14 -0.48
C TYR A 77 11.07 12.91 -1.33
N GLN A 78 10.67 11.76 -0.81
CA GLN A 78 10.90 10.50 -1.46
C GLN A 78 9.99 10.37 -2.69
N THR A 79 10.60 10.21 -3.87
CA THR A 79 9.91 10.28 -5.17
C THR A 79 8.70 9.36 -5.25
N TRP A 80 8.82 8.09 -4.85
CA TRP A 80 7.71 7.15 -4.92
C TRP A 80 6.56 7.43 -3.93
N SER A 81 6.81 8.18 -2.86
CA SER A 81 5.78 8.59 -1.91
C SER A 81 4.93 9.69 -2.53
N ILE A 82 5.58 10.62 -3.23
CA ILE A 82 4.92 11.68 -4.00
C ILE A 82 4.17 11.07 -5.19
N SER A 83 4.85 10.28 -6.02
CA SER A 83 4.26 9.67 -7.21
C SER A 83 3.11 8.71 -6.86
N GLY A 84 3.25 7.91 -5.81
CA GLY A 84 2.20 7.00 -5.36
C GLY A 84 0.93 7.75 -4.94
N TYR A 85 1.06 8.89 -4.27
CA TYR A 85 -0.08 9.75 -3.97
C TYR A 85 -0.73 10.33 -5.24
N LEU A 86 0.07 10.89 -6.15
CA LEU A 86 -0.45 11.48 -7.39
C LEU A 86 -1.18 10.44 -8.27
N VAL A 87 -0.58 9.26 -8.44
CA VAL A 87 -1.19 8.17 -9.23
C VAL A 87 -2.50 7.70 -8.59
N ALA A 88 -2.57 7.62 -7.25
CA ALA A 88 -3.82 7.31 -6.55
C ALA A 88 -4.92 8.35 -6.84
N LYS A 89 -4.60 9.65 -6.80
CA LYS A 89 -5.56 10.72 -7.14
C LYS A 89 -6.05 10.62 -8.58
N LEU A 90 -5.13 10.45 -9.53
CA LEU A 90 -5.45 10.32 -10.95
C LEU A 90 -6.32 9.11 -11.26
N MET A 91 -6.15 8.00 -10.54
CA MET A 91 -7.02 6.82 -10.68
C MET A 91 -8.42 7.04 -10.10
N ILE A 92 -8.56 7.79 -9.01
CA ILE A 92 -9.87 8.16 -8.46
C ILE A 92 -10.61 9.14 -9.37
N GLU A 93 -9.89 10.11 -9.95
CA GLU A 93 -10.45 11.11 -10.87
C GLU A 93 -10.87 10.48 -12.19
N ASN A 94 -10.07 9.55 -12.72
CA ASN A 94 -10.38 8.82 -13.94
C ASN A 94 -10.13 7.31 -13.77
N PRO A 95 -11.17 6.53 -13.41
CA PRO A 95 -11.07 5.08 -13.26
C PRO A 95 -10.61 4.32 -14.52
N ALA A 96 -10.72 4.92 -15.72
CA ALA A 96 -10.21 4.29 -16.95
C ALA A 96 -8.69 4.09 -16.92
N ASN A 97 -7.97 4.87 -16.11
CA ASN A 97 -6.52 4.74 -15.90
C ASN A 97 -6.13 3.37 -15.29
N LEU A 98 -7.07 2.65 -14.65
CA LEU A 98 -6.84 1.30 -14.12
C LEU A 98 -6.39 0.31 -15.20
N SER A 99 -6.85 0.48 -16.44
CA SER A 99 -6.50 -0.38 -17.58
C SER A 99 -5.00 -0.44 -17.87
N LEU A 100 -4.23 0.57 -17.46
CA LEU A 100 -2.77 0.62 -17.64
C LEU A 100 -2.02 -0.40 -16.77
N ILE A 101 -2.61 -0.81 -15.65
CA ILE A 101 -1.95 -1.64 -14.62
C ILE A 101 -2.70 -2.92 -14.30
N SER A 102 -3.90 -3.11 -14.86
CA SER A 102 -4.77 -4.23 -14.53
C SER A 102 -5.26 -4.90 -15.80
N LEU A 103 -5.10 -6.23 -15.85
CA LEU A 103 -5.67 -7.08 -16.88
C LEU A 103 -7.08 -7.51 -16.48
N GLU A 104 -7.98 -7.57 -17.45
CA GLU A 104 -9.28 -8.21 -17.28
C GLU A 104 -9.10 -9.70 -16.99
N GLU A 105 -9.99 -10.27 -16.17
CA GLU A 105 -9.99 -11.73 -15.98
C GLU A 105 -10.31 -12.42 -17.30
N ASP A 106 -9.43 -13.33 -17.71
CA ASP A 106 -9.73 -14.23 -18.81
C ASP A 106 -10.91 -15.11 -18.38
N LYS A 107 -12.08 -14.94 -19.02
CA LYS A 107 -13.33 -15.63 -18.68
C LYS A 107 -13.18 -17.16 -18.67
N ARG A 108 -12.10 -17.69 -19.26
CA ARG A 108 -11.72 -19.11 -19.28
C ARG A 108 -11.14 -19.62 -17.94
N ILE A 109 -10.59 -18.75 -17.10
CA ILE A 109 -9.89 -19.10 -15.84
C ILE A 109 -10.78 -18.85 -14.61
N ALA A 110 -11.93 -18.17 -14.77
CA ALA A 110 -12.82 -17.71 -13.70
C ALA A 110 -13.51 -18.80 -12.83
N LYS A 111 -13.14 -20.08 -12.98
CA LYS A 111 -13.57 -21.16 -12.07
C LYS A 111 -12.37 -21.93 -11.51
N PRO A 112 -11.55 -21.34 -10.62
CA PRO A 112 -10.73 -22.17 -9.76
C PRO A 112 -11.71 -22.89 -8.81
N ARG A 113 -11.90 -24.20 -8.99
CA ARG A 113 -12.51 -25.03 -7.95
C ARG A 113 -11.61 -24.91 -6.73
N LEU A 114 -12.02 -24.10 -5.75
CA LEU A 114 -11.40 -24.07 -4.43
C LEU A 114 -11.68 -25.42 -3.76
N THR A 115 -10.86 -26.43 -4.05
CA THR A 115 -10.81 -27.64 -3.23
C THR A 115 -10.17 -27.25 -1.91
N ARG A 116 -10.97 -27.24 -0.84
CA ARG A 116 -10.44 -27.15 0.52
C ARG A 116 -9.50 -28.34 0.73
N SER A 117 -8.23 -28.05 1.04
CA SER A 117 -7.33 -29.07 1.55
C SER A 117 -7.84 -29.52 2.92
N THR A 118 -8.32 -30.76 3.02
CA THR A 118 -8.54 -31.41 4.30
C THR A 118 -7.21 -31.96 4.77
N SER A 119 -6.52 -31.21 5.63
CA SER A 119 -5.44 -31.77 6.44
C SER A 119 -6.10 -32.47 7.63
N PHE A 120 -5.93 -33.79 7.72
CA PHE A 120 -6.20 -34.60 8.91
C PHE A 120 -5.00 -34.54 9.86
#